data_AF-A0A5P0JDF7-F1
#
_entry.id   AF-A0A5P0JDF7-F1
#
_cell.length_a   1.000
_cell.length_b   1.000
_cell.length_c   1.000
_cell.angle_alpha   90.00
_cell.angle_beta   90.00
_cell.angle_gamma   90.00
#
_symmetry.space_group_name_H-M   'P 1'
#
loop_
_entity.id
_entity.type
_entity.pdbx_description
1 polymer ?
#
loop_
_entity_poly.entity_id
_entity_poly.type
_entity_poly.pdbx_seq_one_letter_code
_entity_poly.pdbx_strand_id
1 'polypeptide(L)'
;LSITRATRALTFLSELGLITYQTEYDPLIGCYIPTDITFTSALFAALDVSEEAAAAARRSRVVWENKQRKKQGLDTLGMDELIAKAWRFVRERFRSYQTELKSRGIKRARARRDADRERQDIVILVKRQLTREIAEGRFTANREAVKREVERRVKERMILSRNRNYSRLATASP
;
A
#
# COMPACT_ATOMS: atom_id res chain seq x y z
N LEU A 1 -9.44 15.32 -14.96
CA LEU A 1 -9.44 16.31 -13.86
C LEU A 1 -8.05 16.34 -13.22
N SER A 2 -7.54 17.52 -12.82
CA SER A 2 -6.37 17.56 -11.92
C SER A 2 -6.78 17.11 -10.52
N ILE A 3 -5.85 16.51 -9.77
CA ILE A 3 -6.09 16.05 -8.38
C ILE A 3 -6.67 17.19 -7.53
N THR A 4 -6.11 18.39 -7.66
CA THR A 4 -6.56 19.59 -6.94
C THR A 4 -8.02 19.96 -7.22
N ARG A 5 -8.49 19.79 -8.47
CA ARG A 5 -9.89 20.09 -8.82
C ARG A 5 -10.85 19.07 -8.21
N ALA A 6 -10.48 17.79 -8.23
CA ALA A 6 -11.29 16.73 -7.62
C ALA A 6 -11.37 16.91 -6.09
N THR A 7 -10.25 17.19 -5.42
CA THR A 7 -10.24 17.43 -3.96
C THR A 7 -11.13 18.61 -3.58
N ARG A 8 -11.04 19.74 -4.30
CA ARG A 8 -11.90 20.91 -4.04
C ARG A 8 -13.38 20.58 -4.20
N ALA A 9 -13.75 19.83 -5.24
CA ALA A 9 -15.13 19.42 -5.44
C ALA A 9 -15.63 18.51 -4.32
N LEU A 10 -14.81 17.56 -3.87
CA LEU A 10 -15.17 16.67 -2.76
C LEU A 10 -15.34 17.44 -1.44
N THR A 11 -14.44 18.38 -1.14
CA THR A 11 -14.58 19.26 0.04
C THR A 11 -15.88 20.05 -0.04
N PHE A 12 -16.17 20.68 -1.19
CA PHE A 12 -17.41 21.44 -1.38
C PHE A 12 -18.67 20.58 -1.22
N LEU A 13 -18.70 19.38 -1.82
CA LEU A 13 -19.83 18.46 -1.64
C LEU A 13 -20.01 18.01 -0.18
N SER A 14 -18.91 17.87 0.56
CA SER A 14 -18.95 17.55 1.98
C SER A 14 -19.48 18.72 2.82
N GLU A 15 -19.11 19.97 2.47
CA GLU A 15 -19.64 21.19 3.12
C GLU A 15 -21.14 21.34 2.92
N LEU A 16 -21.64 20.95 1.74
CA LEU A 16 -23.08 20.88 1.46
C LEU A 16 -23.81 19.72 2.17
N GLY A 17 -23.08 18.86 2.90
CA GLY A 17 -23.65 17.69 3.57
C GLY A 17 -24.12 16.58 2.61
N LEU A 18 -23.70 16.62 1.35
CA LEU A 18 -24.08 15.64 0.32
C LEU A 18 -23.27 14.36 0.41
N ILE A 19 -22.05 14.44 0.94
CA ILE A 19 -21.17 13.29 1.13
C ILE A 19 -20.47 13.35 2.48
N THR A 20 -20.01 12.21 2.98
CA THR A 20 -18.95 12.15 3.98
C THR A 20 -17.60 12.17 3.27
N TYR A 21 -16.69 13.03 3.73
CA TYR A 21 -15.33 13.10 3.22
C TYR A 21 -14.36 13.39 4.36
N GLN A 22 -13.71 12.35 4.87
CA GLN A 22 -12.70 12.45 5.93
C GLN A 22 -11.40 11.82 5.46
N THR A 23 -10.33 12.61 5.45
CA THR A 23 -9.00 12.16 5.06
C THR A 23 -8.22 11.74 6.30
N GLU A 24 -7.54 10.60 6.21
CA GLU A 24 -6.70 10.06 7.28
C GLU A 24 -5.25 10.05 6.79
N TYR A 25 -4.35 10.67 7.55
CA TYR A 25 -2.92 10.61 7.26
C TYR A 25 -2.28 9.43 7.99
N ASP A 26 -1.58 8.57 7.26
CA ASP A 26 -0.85 7.44 7.83
C ASP A 26 0.65 7.76 7.90
N PRO A 27 1.20 8.00 9.11
CA PRO A 27 2.60 8.39 9.27
C PRO A 27 3.59 7.25 8.96
N LEU A 28 3.15 5.98 8.96
CA LEU A 28 4.02 4.85 8.67
C LEU A 28 4.38 4.81 7.18
N ILE A 29 3.39 5.01 6.31
CA ILE A 29 3.59 5.09 4.85
C ILE A 29 3.96 6.51 4.39
N GLY A 30 3.58 7.53 5.17
CA GLY A 30 3.92 8.94 4.91
C GLY A 30 2.99 9.63 3.92
N CYS A 31 1.76 9.14 3.76
CA CYS A 31 0.76 9.71 2.85
C CYS A 31 -0.67 9.54 3.38
N TYR A 32 -1.61 10.25 2.76
CA TYR A 32 -3.04 10.08 3.05
C TYR A 32 -3.55 8.75 2.51
N ILE A 33 -4.32 8.02 3.32
CA ILE A 33 -5.01 6.79 2.91
C ILE A 33 -6.18 7.17 1.99
N PRO A 34 -6.53 6.32 1.00
CA PRO A 34 -7.78 6.48 0.26
C PRO A 34 -8.96 6.71 1.20
N THR A 35 -9.65 7.84 1.01
CA THR A 35 -10.84 8.20 1.78
C THR A 35 -12.05 7.40 1.30
N ASP A 36 -12.77 6.82 2.25
CA ASP A 36 -14.08 6.25 2.00
C ASP A 36 -15.10 7.40 1.90
N ILE A 37 -15.80 7.47 0.79
CA ILE A 37 -16.82 8.49 0.53
C ILE A 37 -18.18 7.81 0.63
N THR A 38 -19.04 8.32 1.51
CA THR A 38 -20.42 7.86 1.63
C THR A 38 -21.37 8.96 1.17
N PHE A 39 -22.34 8.62 0.33
CA PHE A 39 -23.37 9.54 -0.11
C PHE A 39 -24.48 9.63 0.94
N THR A 40 -24.92 10.85 1.24
CA THR A 40 -25.99 11.09 2.21
C THR A 40 -27.36 11.07 1.52
N SER A 41 -28.44 10.96 2.32
CA SER A 41 -29.81 11.11 1.80
C SER A 41 -30.02 12.45 1.07
N ALA A 42 -29.33 13.52 1.50
CA ALA A 42 -29.42 14.83 0.85
C ALA A 42 -28.94 14.81 -0.61
N LEU A 43 -27.89 14.03 -0.92
CA LEU A 43 -27.44 13.87 -2.31
C LEU A 43 -28.48 13.14 -3.16
N PHE A 44 -29.07 12.07 -2.62
CA PHE A 44 -30.10 11.33 -3.34
C PHE A 44 -31.35 12.18 -3.59
N ALA A 45 -31.78 12.94 -2.59
CA ALA A 45 -32.88 13.89 -2.72
C ALA A 45 -32.59 14.96 -3.78
N ALA A 46 -31.37 15.52 -3.81
CA ALA A 46 -30.96 16.50 -4.81
C ALA A 46 -30.94 15.93 -6.26
N LEU A 47 -30.84 14.61 -6.40
CA LEU A 47 -30.87 13.90 -7.67
C LEU A 47 -32.25 13.29 -7.99
N ASP A 48 -33.27 13.59 -7.19
CA ASP A 48 -34.63 13.03 -7.30
C ASP A 48 -34.66 11.49 -7.21
N VAL A 49 -33.78 10.93 -6.37
CA VAL A 49 -33.69 9.49 -6.09
C VAL A 49 -34.33 9.22 -4.72
N SER A 50 -35.36 8.38 -4.71
CA SER A 50 -36.04 7.99 -3.46
C SER A 50 -35.15 7.12 -2.57
N GLU A 51 -35.36 7.20 -1.25
CA GLU A 51 -34.61 6.39 -0.29
C GLU A 51 -34.87 4.89 -0.48
N GLU A 52 -36.10 4.52 -0.86
CA GLU A 52 -36.49 3.15 -1.15
C GLU A 52 -35.72 2.61 -2.36
N ALA A 53 -35.58 3.42 -3.40
CA ALA A 53 -34.81 3.07 -4.60
C ALA A 53 -33.33 2.85 -4.24
N ALA A 54 -32.74 3.76 -3.47
CA ALA A 54 -31.36 3.63 -2.98
C ALA A 54 -31.18 2.37 -2.10
N ALA A 55 -32.11 2.10 -1.19
CA ALA A 55 -32.09 0.92 -0.34
C ALA A 55 -32.26 -0.38 -1.15
N ALA A 56 -33.14 -0.39 -2.15
CA ALA A 56 -33.34 -1.52 -3.05
C ALA A 56 -32.07 -1.82 -3.86
N ALA A 57 -31.40 -0.79 -4.37
CA ALA A 57 -30.12 -0.94 -5.07
C ALA A 57 -29.04 -1.55 -4.16
N ARG A 58 -28.94 -1.09 -2.90
CA ARG A 58 -28.00 -1.66 -1.91
C ARG A 58 -28.31 -3.15 -1.64
N ARG A 59 -29.57 -3.50 -1.40
CA ARG A 59 -29.99 -4.90 -1.19
C ARG A 59 -29.68 -5.78 -2.41
N SER A 60 -29.99 -5.30 -3.62
CA SER A 60 -29.70 -5.99 -4.87
C SER A 60 -28.20 -6.28 -5.01
N ARG A 61 -27.35 -5.30 -4.69
CA ARG A 61 -25.89 -5.47 -4.71
C ARG A 61 -25.41 -6.54 -3.73
N VAL A 62 -25.93 -6.55 -2.50
CA VAL A 62 -25.60 -7.56 -1.48
C VAL A 62 -25.97 -8.96 -1.96
N VAL A 63 -27.17 -9.13 -2.52
CA VAL A 63 -27.63 -10.43 -3.06
C VAL A 63 -26.72 -10.89 -4.19
N TRP A 64 -26.38 -9.99 -5.12
CA TRP A 64 -25.48 -10.31 -6.22
C TRP A 64 -24.09 -10.76 -5.74
N GLU A 65 -23.51 -10.05 -4.77
CA GLU A 65 -22.20 -10.37 -4.21
C GLU A 65 -22.22 -11.73 -3.50
N ASN A 66 -23.25 -11.99 -2.68
CA ASN A 66 -23.42 -13.28 -2.01
C ASN A 66 -23.65 -14.43 -3.01
N LYS A 67 -24.30 -14.18 -4.15
CA LYS A 67 -24.40 -15.16 -5.23
C LYS A 67 -23.02 -15.49 -5.83
N GLN A 68 -22.13 -14.51 -5.98
CA GLN A 68 -20.74 -14.76 -6.41
C GLN A 68 -19.97 -15.55 -5.36
N ARG A 69 -20.13 -15.21 -4.07
CA ARG A 69 -19.49 -15.93 -2.95
C ARG A 69 -19.91 -17.39 -2.89
N LYS A 70 -21.20 -17.68 -3.06
CA LYS A 70 -21.71 -19.05 -3.10
C LYS A 70 -21.09 -19.87 -4.25
N LYS A 71 -20.90 -19.25 -5.43
CA LYS A 71 -20.20 -19.91 -6.55
C LYS A 71 -18.73 -20.24 -6.21
N GLN A 72 -18.11 -19.48 -5.32
CA GLN A 72 -16.74 -19.70 -4.85
C GLN A 72 -16.68 -20.63 -3.62
N GLY A 73 -17.80 -21.19 -3.16
CA GLY A 73 -17.87 -22.02 -1.96
C GLY A 73 -17.68 -21.24 -0.64
N LEU A 74 -17.91 -19.92 -0.67
CA LEU A 74 -17.79 -19.06 0.50
C LEU A 74 -19.16 -18.77 1.12
N ASP A 75 -19.18 -18.63 2.45
CA ASP A 75 -20.39 -18.28 3.19
C ASP A 75 -20.95 -16.90 2.83
N THR A 76 -22.26 -16.76 2.97
CA THR A 76 -22.96 -15.47 2.80
C THR A 76 -22.56 -14.51 3.91
N LEU A 77 -22.35 -13.25 3.55
CA LEU A 77 -22.03 -12.19 4.51
C LEU A 77 -23.16 -11.16 4.58
N GLY A 78 -23.26 -10.50 5.73
CA GLY A 78 -24.13 -9.35 5.93
C GLY A 78 -23.69 -8.14 5.10
N MET A 79 -24.57 -7.15 4.98
CA MET A 79 -24.29 -5.93 4.22
C MET A 79 -23.07 -5.18 4.79
N ASP A 80 -23.03 -4.97 6.10
CA ASP A 80 -21.94 -4.25 6.77
C ASP A 80 -20.60 -4.97 6.62
N GLU A 81 -20.62 -6.30 6.69
CA GLU A 81 -19.44 -7.14 6.50
C GLU A 81 -18.90 -7.05 5.06
N LEU A 82 -19.78 -7.03 4.06
CA LEU A 82 -19.39 -6.86 2.66
C LEU A 82 -18.79 -5.47 2.42
N ILE A 83 -19.37 -4.42 3.01
CA ILE A 83 -18.85 -3.04 2.94
C ILE A 83 -17.47 -2.98 3.61
N ALA A 84 -17.34 -3.47 4.85
CA ALA A 84 -16.10 -3.49 5.58
C ALA A 84 -15.00 -4.27 4.85
N LYS A 85 -15.36 -5.41 4.22
CA LYS A 85 -14.44 -6.21 3.42
C LYS A 85 -13.94 -5.43 2.19
N ALA A 86 -14.83 -4.74 1.48
CA ALA A 86 -14.47 -3.95 0.31
C ALA A 86 -13.52 -2.80 0.68
N TRP A 87 -13.82 -2.06 1.74
CA TRP A 87 -12.97 -0.97 2.24
C TRP A 87 -11.61 -1.47 2.71
N ARG A 88 -11.59 -2.55 3.49
CA ARG A 88 -10.35 -3.17 3.97
C ARG A 88 -9.45 -3.58 2.82
N PHE A 89 -10.00 -4.22 1.79
CA PHE A 89 -9.24 -4.64 0.62
C PHE A 89 -8.53 -3.48 -0.07
N VAL A 90 -9.19 -2.33 -0.26
CA VAL A 90 -8.57 -1.16 -0.87
C VAL A 90 -7.47 -0.58 0.02
N ARG A 91 -7.76 -0.38 1.31
CA ARG A 91 -6.81 0.20 2.28
C ARG A 91 -5.58 -0.68 2.46
N GLU A 92 -5.74 -2.00 2.59
CA GLU A 92 -4.63 -2.94 2.74
C GLU A 92 -3.76 -3.01 1.48
N ARG A 93 -4.36 -3.09 0.29
CA ARG A 93 -3.59 -3.07 -0.97
C ARG A 93 -2.87 -1.75 -1.18
N PHE A 94 -3.47 -0.63 -0.78
CA PHE A 94 -2.80 0.66 -0.83
C PHE A 94 -1.60 0.69 0.11
N ARG A 95 -1.76 0.26 1.36
CA ARG A 95 -0.67 0.21 2.34
C ARG A 95 0.47 -0.69 1.91
N SER A 96 0.18 -1.88 1.40
CA SER A 96 1.21 -2.82 0.93
C SER A 96 1.99 -2.23 -0.25
N TYR A 97 1.28 -1.65 -1.23
CA TYR A 97 1.89 -1.00 -2.38
C TYR A 97 2.77 0.20 -1.98
N GLN A 98 2.28 1.09 -1.12
CA GLN A 98 3.06 2.25 -0.65
C GLN A 98 4.28 1.84 0.17
N THR A 99 4.15 0.82 1.02
CA THR A 99 5.27 0.24 1.76
C THR A 99 6.34 -0.30 0.81
N GLU A 100 5.92 -1.01 -0.23
CA GLU A 100 6.83 -1.52 -1.24
C GLU A 100 7.53 -0.37 -2.00
N LEU A 101 6.80 0.65 -2.42
CA LEU A 101 7.36 1.84 -3.07
C LEU A 101 8.39 2.56 -2.19
N LYS A 102 8.10 2.73 -0.90
CA LYS A 102 9.01 3.32 0.08
C LYS A 102 10.28 2.48 0.21
N SER A 103 10.14 1.15 0.31
CA SER A 103 11.28 0.23 0.38
C SER A 103 12.16 0.33 -0.88
N ARG A 104 11.55 0.37 -2.07
CA ARG A 104 12.22 0.56 -3.36
C ARG A 104 12.91 1.92 -3.42
N GLY A 105 12.28 2.98 -2.91
CA GLY A 105 12.86 4.31 -2.78
C GLY A 105 14.12 4.33 -1.91
N ILE A 106 14.08 3.70 -0.73
CA ILE A 106 15.23 3.59 0.18
C ILE A 106 16.37 2.82 -0.48
N LYS A 107 16.06 1.70 -1.15
CA LYS A 107 17.06 0.92 -1.90
C LYS A 107 17.72 1.76 -2.99
N ARG A 108 16.94 2.52 -3.76
CA ARG A 108 17.44 3.45 -4.79
C ARG A 108 18.35 4.53 -4.21
N ALA A 109 17.89 5.21 -3.15
CA ALA A 109 18.67 6.26 -2.50
C ALA A 109 20.00 5.74 -1.92
N ARG A 110 19.99 4.52 -1.38
CA ARG A 110 21.20 3.83 -0.93
C ARG A 110 22.13 3.50 -2.09
N ALA A 111 21.61 2.93 -3.17
CA ALA A 111 22.41 2.57 -4.34
C ALA A 111 23.10 3.79 -4.96
N ARG A 112 22.42 4.95 -5.00
CA ARG A 112 23.03 6.23 -5.41
C ARG A 112 24.19 6.66 -4.51
N ARG A 113 24.06 6.51 -3.19
CA ARG A 113 25.14 6.81 -2.23
C ARG A 113 26.32 5.83 -2.32
N ASP A 114 26.04 4.61 -2.74
CA ASP A 114 27.04 3.54 -2.89
C ASP A 114 27.67 3.55 -4.30
N ALA A 115 27.24 4.44 -5.21
CA ALA A 115 27.70 4.48 -6.61
C ALA A 115 29.21 4.75 -6.74
N ASP A 116 29.73 5.68 -5.95
CA ASP A 116 31.14 6.08 -5.98
C ASP A 116 32.01 5.32 -4.96
N ARG A 117 31.45 4.29 -4.30
CA ARG A 117 32.14 3.55 -3.23
C ARG A 117 32.83 2.32 -3.75
N GLU A 118 33.98 2.00 -3.16
CA GLU A 118 34.64 0.74 -3.43
C GLU A 118 33.93 -0.43 -2.74
N ARG A 119 34.21 -1.64 -3.22
CA ARG A 119 33.68 -2.87 -2.63
C ARG A 119 34.07 -2.99 -1.16
N GLN A 120 35.29 -2.59 -0.79
CA GLN A 120 35.78 -2.67 0.59
C GLN A 120 34.99 -1.76 1.53
N ASP A 121 34.67 -0.53 1.11
CA ASP A 121 33.84 0.40 1.87
C ASP A 121 32.44 -0.17 2.13
N ILE A 122 31.84 -0.76 1.08
CA ILE A 122 30.52 -1.40 1.19
C ILE A 122 30.56 -2.59 2.16
N VAL A 123 31.64 -3.38 2.17
CA VAL A 123 31.83 -4.47 3.13
C VAL A 123 31.88 -3.93 4.57
N ILE A 124 32.63 -2.86 4.82
CA ILE A 124 32.73 -2.25 6.16
C ILE A 124 31.36 -1.77 6.64
N LEU A 125 30.60 -1.11 5.76
CA LEU A 125 29.26 -0.62 6.07
C LEU A 125 28.26 -1.75 6.35
N VAL A 126 28.29 -2.80 5.54
CA VAL A 126 27.41 -3.99 5.73
C VAL A 126 27.74 -4.68 7.04
N LYS A 127 29.02 -4.87 7.38
CA LYS A 127 29.42 -5.43 8.67
C LYS A 127 28.92 -4.59 9.84
N ARG A 128 29.12 -3.27 9.80
CA ARG A 128 28.63 -2.34 10.85
C ARG A 128 27.10 -2.41 11.02
N GLN A 129 26.35 -2.53 9.92
CA GLN A 129 24.90 -2.71 9.98
C GLN A 129 24.51 -4.04 10.62
N LEU A 130 25.13 -5.15 10.22
CA LEU A 130 24.85 -6.46 10.77
C LEU A 130 25.20 -6.57 12.25
N THR A 131 26.32 -5.97 12.69
CA THR A 131 26.66 -5.91 14.12
C THR A 131 25.59 -5.20 14.93
N ARG A 132 25.03 -4.10 14.41
CA ARG A 132 23.91 -3.39 15.06
C ARG A 132 22.63 -4.24 15.08
N GLU A 133 22.30 -4.90 13.98
CA GLU A 133 21.13 -5.79 13.89
C GLU A 133 21.22 -6.98 14.85
N ILE A 134 22.43 -7.51 15.07
CA ILE A 134 22.68 -8.57 16.06
C ILE A 134 22.48 -8.02 17.47
N ALA A 135 23.05 -6.85 17.79
CA ALA A 135 22.92 -6.24 19.11
C ALA A 135 21.46 -5.89 19.46
N GLU A 136 20.67 -5.49 18.47
CA GLU A 136 19.23 -5.20 18.61
C GLU A 136 18.35 -6.46 18.55
N GLY A 137 18.93 -7.67 18.42
CA GLY A 137 18.20 -8.93 18.32
C GLY A 137 17.40 -9.12 17.02
N ARG A 138 17.56 -8.22 16.03
CA ARG A 138 16.88 -8.29 14.72
C ARG A 138 17.51 -9.29 13.76
N PHE A 139 18.72 -9.75 14.05
CA PHE A 139 19.41 -10.80 13.31
C PHE A 139 20.02 -11.81 14.28
N THR A 140 19.38 -12.97 14.42
CA THR A 140 19.85 -14.06 15.26
C THR A 140 20.31 -15.21 14.37
N ALA A 141 21.62 -15.39 14.21
CA ALA A 141 22.16 -16.46 13.39
C ALA A 141 23.58 -16.87 13.81
N ASN A 142 24.01 -18.06 13.38
CA ASN A 142 25.37 -18.55 13.62
C ASN A 142 26.41 -17.77 12.79
N ARG A 143 27.70 -17.92 13.14
CA ARG A 143 28.81 -17.22 12.49
C ARG A 143 28.85 -17.40 10.97
N GLU A 144 28.46 -18.57 10.47
CA GLU A 144 28.43 -18.88 9.04
C GLU A 144 27.29 -18.17 8.32
N ALA A 145 26.11 -18.11 8.94
CA ALA A 145 24.97 -17.35 8.42
C ALA A 145 25.27 -15.84 8.38
N VAL A 146 25.99 -15.31 9.37
CA VAL A 146 26.48 -13.92 9.34
C VAL A 146 27.40 -13.69 8.14
N LYS A 147 28.37 -14.59 7.89
CA LYS A 147 29.28 -14.48 6.73
C LYS A 147 28.50 -14.49 5.40
N ARG A 148 27.58 -15.43 5.23
CA ARG A 148 26.72 -15.52 4.04
C ARG A 148 25.87 -14.27 3.84
N GLU A 149 25.34 -13.70 4.92
CA GLU A 149 24.52 -12.50 4.84
C GLU A 149 25.34 -11.25 4.49
N VAL A 150 26.59 -11.15 4.97
CA VAL A 150 27.53 -10.11 4.51
C VAL A 150 27.75 -10.22 3.01
N GLU A 151 28.09 -11.41 2.52
CA GLU A 151 28.34 -11.64 1.09
C GLU A 151 27.12 -11.31 0.23
N ARG A 152 25.93 -11.77 0.65
CA ARG A 152 24.67 -11.51 -0.02
C ARG A 152 24.37 -10.01 -0.13
N ARG A 153 24.48 -9.26 0.98
CA ARG A 153 24.19 -7.81 1.02
C ARG A 153 25.22 -7.00 0.25
N VAL A 154 26.50 -7.38 0.30
CA VAL A 154 27.55 -6.73 -0.50
C VAL A 154 27.25 -6.95 -1.97
N LYS A 155 26.99 -8.20 -2.40
CA LYS A 155 26.63 -8.52 -3.79
C LYS A 155 25.40 -7.72 -4.26
N GLU A 156 24.32 -7.69 -3.47
CA GLU A 156 23.11 -6.91 -3.77
C GLU A 156 23.44 -5.42 -3.97
N ARG A 157 24.22 -4.82 -3.06
CA ARG A 157 24.60 -3.40 -3.16
C ARG A 157 25.54 -3.11 -4.32
N MET A 158 26.50 -3.98 -4.61
CA MET A 158 27.40 -3.81 -5.76
C MET A 158 26.63 -3.85 -7.07
N ILE A 159 25.67 -4.77 -7.21
CA ILE A 159 24.83 -4.87 -8.41
C ILE A 159 23.95 -3.63 -8.53
N LEU A 160 23.28 -3.23 -7.44
CA LEU A 160 22.37 -2.08 -7.46
C LEU A 160 23.09 -0.74 -7.66
N SER A 161 24.29 -0.54 -7.12
CA SER A 161 25.05 0.72 -7.28
C SER A 161 25.57 0.90 -8.70
N ARG A 162 26.06 -0.18 -9.32
CA ARG A 162 26.67 -0.17 -10.66
C ARG A 162 25.66 -0.22 -11.79
N ASN A 163 24.50 -0.85 -11.57
CA ASN A 163 23.46 -0.92 -12.57
C ASN A 163 22.50 0.27 -12.42
N ARG A 164 22.47 1.16 -13.43
CA ARG A 164 21.51 2.29 -13.48
C ARG A 164 20.04 1.84 -13.52
N ASN A 165 19.77 0.55 -13.73
CA ASN A 165 18.42 -0.03 -13.69
C ASN A 165 18.02 -0.49 -12.28
N TYR A 166 17.82 0.47 -11.38
CA TYR A 166 17.46 0.21 -9.97
C TYR A 166 16.06 -0.42 -9.74
N SER A 167 15.34 -0.80 -10.79
CA SER A 167 13.95 -1.27 -10.71
C SER A 167 13.54 -2.33 -11.74
N ARG A 168 14.47 -2.86 -12.53
CA ARG A 168 14.21 -4.02 -13.40
C ARG A 168 15.09 -5.18 -12.96
N LEU A 169 14.73 -5.82 -11.84
CA LEU A 169 14.89 -7.27 -11.80
C LEU A 169 13.94 -7.75 -12.89
N ALA A 170 14.49 -8.21 -14.01
CA ALA A 170 13.71 -8.80 -15.07
C ALA A 170 12.81 -9.87 -14.43
N THR A 171 11.49 -9.69 -14.55
CA THR A 171 10.61 -10.86 -14.60
C THR A 171 11.19 -11.73 -15.70
N ALA A 172 11.69 -12.91 -15.35
CA ALA A 172 12.17 -13.87 -16.33
C ALA A 172 11.11 -13.98 -17.43
N SER A 173 11.54 -13.76 -18.67
CA SER A 173 10.72 -14.01 -19.86
C SER A 173 10.55 -15.54 -20.04
N PRO A 174 9.51 -15.96 -20.80
CA PRO A 174 8.61 -17.09 -20.52
C PRO A 174 9.27 -18.47 -20.47
#